data_AF-A0AAD2GQV0-F1
#
_entry.id   AF-A0AAD2GQV0-F1
#
_cell.length_a   1.000
_cell.length_b   1.000
_cell.length_c   1.000
_cell.angle_alpha   90.00
_cell.angle_beta   90.00
_cell.angle_gamma   90.00
#
_symmetry.space_group_name_H-M   'P 1'
#
loop_
_entity.id
_entity.type
_entity.pdbx_description
1 polymer ?
#
loop_
_entity_poly.entity_id
_entity_poly.type
_entity_poly.pdbx_seq_one_letter_code
_entity_poly.pdbx_strand_id
1 'polypeptide(L)'
;MLATMREAAPTSLPQVNLETIGVAKCKQCGRDSSFGYKRCAECRAKRAATARRAAERKKRALLEQTSALKDATPRESATSALPLVLPPFDGGRKQKLEPMAQAPALKDATPRANGASASLPILPLFGGGRKRKLELMTETEDAIERIKKRFKGDDPFFKAKSYIPVEKKIDSFEKFAGSSDVHKFIKLRYPATGTGVSLRCTYALVADPAVDHKARAGLVAQELRQKTSLSFGTLVHHKYRTSTSYTLVMTCTCSPPGEIKRASSDIFLHFAALSNKMHSSVKAGSSINECSGRVKIRVEEDKSHPRWIGQRVKIFIDHPRRLNDI
;
A
#
# COMPACT_ATOMS: atom_id res chain seq x y z
N MET A 1 -15.57 71.20 -15.03
CA MET A 1 -15.71 70.00 -15.88
C MET A 1 -15.91 68.79 -14.96
N LEU A 2 -17.16 68.52 -14.59
CA LEU A 2 -17.55 67.42 -13.70
C LEU A 2 -17.99 66.23 -14.55
N ALA A 3 -17.25 65.13 -14.47
CA ALA A 3 -17.52 63.91 -15.21
C ALA A 3 -18.62 63.09 -14.51
N THR A 4 -19.76 62.97 -15.19
CA THR A 4 -20.90 62.13 -14.81
C THR A 4 -20.55 60.65 -14.98
N MET A 5 -20.46 59.90 -13.89
CA MET A 5 -20.38 58.44 -13.92
C MET A 5 -21.78 57.86 -14.19
N ARG A 6 -21.92 57.10 -15.28
CA ARG A 6 -23.12 56.33 -15.61
C ARG A 6 -23.12 55.02 -14.82
N GLU A 7 -24.14 54.83 -13.99
CA GLU A 7 -24.47 53.56 -13.33
C GLU A 7 -24.91 52.52 -14.38
N ALA A 8 -24.25 51.36 -14.39
CA ALA A 8 -24.63 50.21 -15.19
C ALA A 8 -25.70 49.40 -14.43
N ALA A 9 -26.84 49.16 -15.10
CA ALA A 9 -27.95 48.41 -14.55
C ALA A 9 -27.58 46.95 -14.22
N PRO A 10 -28.14 46.36 -13.14
CA PRO A 10 -27.86 44.98 -12.75
C PRO A 10 -28.48 43.99 -13.73
N THR A 11 -27.64 43.24 -14.42
CA THR A 11 -28.01 42.11 -15.26
C THR A 11 -28.69 41.03 -14.41
N SER A 12 -29.98 40.80 -14.65
CA SER A 12 -30.76 39.76 -13.97
C SER A 12 -30.19 38.37 -14.32
N LEU A 13 -29.85 37.60 -13.28
CA LEU A 13 -29.37 36.22 -13.42
C LEU A 13 -30.53 35.30 -13.85
N PRO A 14 -30.26 34.33 -14.74
CA PRO A 14 -31.29 33.40 -15.20
C PRO A 14 -31.78 32.52 -14.03
N GLN A 15 -33.10 32.51 -13.82
CA GLN A 15 -33.74 31.59 -12.88
C GLN A 15 -33.69 30.17 -13.47
N VAL A 16 -32.88 29.31 -12.85
CA VAL A 16 -32.76 27.90 -13.22
C VAL A 16 -33.84 27.13 -12.45
N ASN A 17 -34.87 26.66 -13.16
CA ASN A 17 -35.92 25.82 -12.58
C ASN A 17 -35.32 24.51 -12.05
N LEU A 18 -35.27 24.37 -10.72
CA LEU A 18 -34.65 23.26 -9.98
C LEU A 18 -35.60 22.09 -9.71
N GLU A 19 -36.78 22.04 -10.34
CA GLU A 19 -37.89 21.19 -9.89
C GLU A 19 -37.85 19.72 -10.36
N THR A 20 -36.86 19.30 -11.14
CA THR A 20 -36.86 17.93 -11.71
C THR A 20 -35.60 17.10 -11.45
N ILE A 21 -34.79 17.49 -10.45
CA ILE A 21 -33.62 16.70 -10.07
C ILE A 21 -34.07 15.60 -9.08
N GLY A 22 -34.28 14.39 -9.60
CA GLY A 22 -34.75 13.24 -8.85
C GLY A 22 -34.08 13.07 -7.48
N VAL A 23 -34.90 13.11 -6.44
CA VAL A 23 -34.48 12.99 -5.05
C VAL A 23 -34.12 11.52 -4.77
N ALA A 24 -32.85 11.25 -4.49
CA ALA A 24 -32.41 9.90 -4.15
C ALA A 24 -32.87 9.53 -2.73
N LYS A 25 -33.46 8.36 -2.54
CA LYS A 25 -33.85 7.87 -1.20
C LYS A 25 -32.65 7.31 -0.43
N CYS A 26 -32.58 7.62 0.85
CA CYS A 26 -31.56 7.11 1.77
C CYS A 26 -31.71 5.59 1.93
N LYS A 27 -30.64 4.83 1.66
CA LYS A 27 -30.65 3.36 1.77
C LYS A 27 -30.92 2.84 3.20
N GLN A 28 -30.71 3.66 4.22
CA GLN A 28 -30.84 3.24 5.62
C GLN A 28 -32.22 3.52 6.23
N CYS A 29 -32.84 4.65 5.88
CA CYS A 29 -34.09 5.10 6.51
C CYS A 29 -35.19 5.47 5.51
N GLY A 30 -34.96 5.33 4.20
CA GLY A 30 -35.94 5.63 3.16
C GLY A 30 -36.21 7.11 2.89
N ARG A 31 -35.80 8.02 3.77
CA ARG A 31 -35.99 9.47 3.60
C ARG A 31 -35.17 10.03 2.45
N ASP A 32 -35.63 11.14 1.91
CA ASP A 32 -34.95 11.91 0.89
C ASP A 32 -33.52 12.28 1.32
N SER A 33 -32.57 12.02 0.42
CA SER A 33 -31.16 12.34 0.61
C SER A 33 -30.75 13.44 -0.34
N SER A 34 -29.90 14.34 0.14
CA SER A 34 -29.34 15.40 -0.68
C SER A 34 -28.58 14.82 -1.87
N PHE A 35 -28.68 15.50 -3.01
CA PHE A 35 -28.17 15.03 -4.29
C PHE A 35 -26.71 14.57 -4.19
N GLY A 36 -26.46 13.31 -4.59
CA GLY A 36 -25.12 12.73 -4.63
C GLY A 36 -24.70 11.90 -3.41
N TYR A 37 -25.51 11.81 -2.35
CA TYR A 37 -25.17 10.99 -1.17
C TYR A 37 -26.05 9.75 -1.04
N LYS A 38 -25.43 8.58 -0.80
CA LYS A 38 -26.15 7.30 -0.57
C LYS A 38 -26.98 7.27 0.73
N ARG A 39 -26.79 8.25 1.62
CA ARG A 39 -27.43 8.34 2.94
C ARG A 39 -27.78 9.78 3.26
N CYS A 40 -28.94 9.99 3.90
CA CYS A 40 -29.35 11.30 4.37
C CYS A 40 -28.38 11.86 5.44
N ALA A 41 -28.47 13.17 5.69
CA ALA A 41 -27.61 13.88 6.63
C ALA A 41 -27.66 13.26 8.05
N GLU A 42 -28.85 12.93 8.54
CA GLU A 42 -29.03 12.33 9.86
C GLU A 42 -28.36 10.95 9.98
N CYS A 43 -28.52 10.07 8.99
CA CYS A 43 -27.87 8.75 9.01
C CYS A 43 -26.35 8.85 8.92
N ARG A 44 -25.82 9.88 8.23
CA ARG A 44 -24.38 10.17 8.22
C ARG A 44 -23.90 10.66 9.59
N ALA A 45 -24.63 11.57 10.22
CA ALA A 45 -24.33 12.07 11.56
C ALA A 45 -24.36 10.95 12.62
N LYS A 46 -25.39 10.08 12.59
CA LYS A 46 -25.48 8.91 13.47
C LYS A 46 -24.27 7.97 13.29
N ARG A 47 -23.87 7.68 12.05
CA ARG A 47 -22.69 6.85 11.78
C ARG A 47 -21.40 7.50 12.29
N ALA A 48 -21.22 8.80 12.05
CA ALA A 48 -20.07 9.55 12.55
C ALA A 48 -20.00 9.51 14.09
N ALA A 49 -21.13 9.68 14.78
CA ALA A 49 -21.21 9.57 16.23
C ALA A 49 -20.83 8.16 16.73
N THR A 50 -21.32 7.10 16.09
CA THR A 50 -20.92 5.72 16.44
C THR A 50 -19.42 5.46 16.22
N ALA A 51 -18.85 5.99 15.14
CA ALA A 51 -17.42 5.86 14.85
C ALA A 51 -16.57 6.61 15.89
N ARG A 52 -16.99 7.81 16.32
CA ARG A 52 -16.33 8.56 17.39
C ARG A 52 -16.34 7.81 18.71
N ARG A 53 -17.50 7.29 19.13
CA ARG A 53 -17.62 6.46 20.36
C ARG A 53 -16.72 5.22 20.30
N ALA A 54 -16.63 4.56 19.14
CA ALA A 54 -15.73 3.41 18.97
C ALA A 54 -14.25 3.81 19.05
N ALA A 55 -13.86 4.94 18.47
CA ALA A 55 -12.50 5.47 18.56
C ALA A 55 -12.13 5.87 20.00
N GLU A 56 -13.04 6.50 20.74
CA GLU A 56 -12.84 6.83 22.16
C GLU A 56 -12.70 5.60 23.03
N ARG A 57 -13.50 4.54 22.81
CA ARG A 57 -13.33 3.26 23.51
C ARG A 57 -11.95 2.65 23.27
N LYS A 58 -11.46 2.67 22.02
CA LYS A 58 -10.11 2.20 21.70
C LYS A 58 -9.02 3.05 22.36
N LYS A 59 -9.20 4.37 22.39
CA LYS A 59 -8.26 5.29 23.08
C LYS A 59 -8.22 5.03 24.58
N ARG A 60 -9.36 4.82 25.23
CA ARG A 60 -9.43 4.47 26.67
C ARG A 60 -8.76 3.13 26.96
N ALA A 61 -9.04 2.10 26.17
CA ALA A 61 -8.40 0.79 26.34
C ALA A 61 -6.87 0.86 26.20
N LEU A 62 -6.37 1.66 25.25
CA LEU A 62 -4.92 1.86 25.08
C LEU A 62 -4.31 2.62 26.27
N LEU A 63 -4.99 3.65 26.78
CA LEU A 63 -4.54 4.38 27.97
C LEU A 63 -4.48 3.47 29.20
N GLU A 64 -5.49 2.63 29.40
CA GLU A 64 -5.55 1.65 30.49
C GLU A 64 -4.43 0.60 30.40
N GLN A 65 -4.11 0.13 29.19
CA GLN A 65 -2.94 -0.73 28.96
C GLN A 65 -1.62 -0.02 29.31
N THR A 66 -1.49 1.26 28.96
CA THR A 66 -0.26 2.01 29.27
C THR A 66 -0.11 2.34 30.75
N SER A 67 -1.21 2.54 31.50
CA SER A 67 -1.13 2.73 32.95
C SER A 67 -0.77 1.42 33.66
N ALA A 68 -1.37 0.30 33.26
CA ALA A 68 -1.05 -1.01 33.83
C ALA A 68 0.44 -1.39 33.67
N LEU A 69 1.07 -1.01 32.54
CA LEU A 69 2.50 -1.23 32.32
C LEU A 69 3.40 -0.34 33.19
N LYS A 70 2.95 0.87 33.55
CA LYS A 70 3.71 1.78 34.43
C LYS A 70 3.67 1.34 35.88
N ASP A 71 2.55 0.78 36.33
CA ASP A 71 2.41 0.30 37.70
C ASP A 71 3.12 -1.06 37.92
N ALA A 72 3.41 -1.79 36.84
CA ALA A 72 4.09 -3.08 36.88
C ALA A 72 5.63 -3.01 36.91
N THR A 73 6.25 -1.82 36.93
CA THR A 73 7.70 -1.72 37.19
C THR A 73 7.96 -1.81 38.70
N PRO A 74 8.57 -2.90 39.20
CA PRO A 74 8.93 -2.99 40.61
C PRO A 74 9.99 -1.93 40.91
N ARG A 75 9.75 -1.19 41.99
CA ARG A 75 10.70 -0.27 42.59
C ARG A 75 11.80 -1.10 43.26
N GLU A 76 12.72 -1.65 42.47
CA GLU A 76 13.92 -2.27 43.03
C GLU A 76 14.85 -1.17 43.55
N SER A 77 14.96 -1.23 44.87
CA SER A 77 15.76 -0.46 45.79
C SER A 77 17.21 -0.30 45.36
N ALA A 78 17.66 0.94 45.40
CA ALA A 78 19.04 1.29 45.67
C ALA A 78 19.51 0.59 46.95
N THR A 79 20.56 -0.24 46.85
CA THR A 79 21.58 -0.40 47.89
C THR A 79 22.78 -1.19 47.36
N SER A 80 23.96 -0.74 47.78
CA SER A 80 25.17 -1.53 48.04
C SER A 80 26.13 -1.82 46.88
N ALA A 81 27.18 -1.00 46.86
CA ALA A 81 28.49 -1.35 46.31
C ALA A 81 29.14 -2.52 47.08
N LEU A 82 29.79 -3.45 46.36
CA LEU A 82 31.11 -4.09 46.62
C LEU A 82 31.26 -5.40 45.80
N PRO A 83 32.50 -5.92 45.60
CA PRO A 83 32.89 -6.67 44.40
C PRO A 83 32.98 -8.20 44.60
N LEU A 84 33.14 -8.90 43.46
CA LEU A 84 33.81 -10.20 43.26
C LEU A 84 33.38 -11.39 44.15
N VAL A 85 32.81 -12.42 43.52
CA VAL A 85 33.32 -13.81 43.47
C VAL A 85 32.30 -14.65 42.68
N LEU A 86 32.75 -15.23 41.57
CA LEU A 86 32.05 -16.26 40.81
C LEU A 86 32.27 -17.62 41.50
N PRO A 87 31.23 -18.36 41.90
CA PRO A 87 31.36 -19.79 42.16
C PRO A 87 31.18 -20.61 40.86
N PRO A 88 31.77 -21.82 40.79
CA PRO A 88 31.69 -22.67 39.60
C PRO A 88 30.29 -23.27 39.43
N PHE A 89 29.86 -23.35 38.17
CA PHE A 89 28.64 -24.06 37.76
C PHE A 89 28.88 -25.57 37.85
N ASP A 90 28.34 -26.19 38.90
CA ASP A 90 28.12 -27.64 38.96
C ASP A 90 26.71 -28.00 38.48
N GLY A 91 26.65 -29.13 37.78
CA GLY A 91 25.53 -29.51 36.94
C GLY A 91 24.24 -29.95 37.66
N GLY A 92 23.19 -30.02 36.84
CA GLY A 92 22.20 -31.09 36.93
C GLY A 92 21.18 -31.01 38.05
N ARG A 93 19.98 -30.50 37.72
CA ARG A 93 18.74 -31.14 38.20
C ARG A 93 17.55 -30.81 37.32
N LYS A 94 17.02 -31.85 36.68
CA LYS A 94 15.70 -31.83 36.02
C LYS A 94 14.64 -31.69 37.12
N GLN A 95 13.94 -30.56 37.18
CA GLN A 95 12.71 -30.46 37.95
C GLN A 95 11.53 -30.93 37.09
N LYS A 96 10.90 -31.98 37.61
CA LYS A 96 9.67 -32.61 37.15
C LYS A 96 8.50 -31.64 37.43
N LEU A 97 7.92 -31.07 36.38
CA LEU A 97 6.68 -30.29 36.47
C LEU A 97 5.50 -31.27 36.49
N GLU A 98 4.86 -31.37 37.65
CA GLU A 98 3.53 -31.96 37.81
C GLU A 98 2.46 -31.03 37.21
N PRO A 99 1.44 -31.53 36.49
CA PRO A 99 0.36 -30.70 35.98
C PRO A 99 -0.75 -30.53 37.04
N MET A 100 -0.86 -29.33 37.63
CA MET A 100 -2.05 -28.94 38.39
C MET A 100 -3.19 -28.62 37.42
N ALA A 101 -4.11 -29.57 37.31
CA ALA A 101 -5.48 -29.32 36.89
C ALA A 101 -6.24 -28.59 38.01
N GLN A 102 -7.06 -27.60 37.64
CA GLN A 102 -8.35 -27.35 38.30
C GLN A 102 -9.21 -26.43 37.43
N ALA A 103 -10.27 -27.02 36.87
CA ALA A 103 -11.44 -26.36 36.35
C ALA A 103 -12.36 -25.93 37.51
N PRO A 104 -13.28 -24.98 37.26
CA PRO A 104 -14.60 -25.10 37.88
C PRO A 104 -15.75 -25.10 36.86
N ALA A 105 -16.47 -26.23 36.91
CA ALA A 105 -17.92 -26.41 36.93
C ALA A 105 -18.85 -25.47 36.12
N LEU A 106 -19.45 -26.09 35.12
CA LEU A 106 -20.69 -25.71 34.44
C LEU A 106 -21.90 -26.29 35.21
N LYS A 107 -22.96 -25.49 35.41
CA LYS A 107 -24.33 -25.83 35.85
C LYS A 107 -25.24 -24.71 35.30
N ASP A 108 -26.46 -24.85 34.80
CA ASP A 108 -27.39 -25.97 34.61
C ASP A 108 -28.42 -25.56 33.52
N ALA A 109 -28.90 -26.58 32.81
CA ALA A 109 -30.24 -26.81 32.22
C ALA A 109 -31.09 -25.67 31.61
N THR A 110 -31.57 -25.91 30.37
CA THR A 110 -32.98 -26.34 30.14
C THR A 110 -33.18 -26.86 28.70
N PRO A 111 -34.09 -27.83 28.48
CA PRO A 111 -34.36 -28.43 27.18
C PRO A 111 -35.58 -27.79 26.50
N ARG A 112 -35.59 -27.74 25.16
CA ARG A 112 -36.86 -27.69 24.42
C ARG A 112 -36.76 -28.45 23.10
N ALA A 113 -37.62 -29.45 23.01
CA ALA A 113 -37.88 -30.31 21.88
C ALA A 113 -38.57 -29.58 20.72
N ASN A 114 -38.42 -30.16 19.52
CA ASN A 114 -39.19 -30.11 18.26
C ASN A 114 -38.14 -30.21 17.14
N GLY A 115 -37.89 -31.35 16.49
CA GLY A 115 -38.83 -32.29 15.89
C GLY A 115 -38.86 -32.02 14.39
N ALA A 116 -38.05 -32.75 13.60
CA ALA A 116 -38.28 -33.09 12.18
C ALA A 116 -37.06 -33.84 11.59
N SER A 117 -37.18 -35.17 11.57
CA SER A 117 -36.81 -36.10 10.50
C SER A 117 -36.05 -35.57 9.27
N ALA A 118 -34.86 -36.14 9.02
CA ALA A 118 -34.45 -36.63 7.71
C ALA A 118 -33.29 -37.64 7.86
N SER A 119 -33.64 -38.92 7.74
CA SER A 119 -32.73 -40.04 7.56
C SER A 119 -31.94 -39.91 6.26
N LEU A 120 -30.61 -39.97 6.33
CA LEU A 120 -29.76 -40.20 5.16
C LEU A 120 -28.90 -41.45 5.38
N PRO A 121 -28.77 -42.31 4.35
CA PRO A 121 -28.08 -43.58 4.48
C PRO A 121 -26.57 -43.41 4.62
N ILE A 122 -26.03 -44.22 5.51
CA ILE A 122 -24.61 -44.50 5.72
C ILE A 122 -24.03 -45.06 4.41
N LEU A 123 -23.04 -44.38 3.83
CA LEU A 123 -22.21 -44.91 2.76
C LEU A 123 -20.91 -45.49 3.35
N PRO A 124 -20.41 -46.62 2.80
CA PRO A 124 -19.28 -47.34 3.35
C PRO A 124 -17.94 -46.65 3.05
N LEU A 125 -17.03 -46.77 4.03
CA LEU A 125 -15.59 -46.61 3.86
C LEU A 125 -15.08 -47.56 2.76
N PHE A 126 -14.62 -46.99 1.65
CA PHE A 126 -13.58 -47.54 0.77
C PHE A 126 -12.56 -46.39 0.60
N GLY A 127 -11.26 -46.52 0.84
CA GLY A 127 -10.40 -47.66 0.58
C GLY A 127 -9.77 -47.52 -0.82
N GLY A 128 -8.68 -46.75 -0.92
CA GLY A 128 -7.74 -46.82 -2.06
C GLY A 128 -7.81 -45.69 -3.09
N GLY A 129 -6.64 -45.31 -3.65
CA GLY A 129 -6.60 -44.59 -4.92
C GLY A 129 -5.64 -43.42 -5.11
N ARG A 130 -4.47 -43.39 -4.46
CA ARG A 130 -3.33 -42.54 -4.86
C ARG A 130 -2.79 -42.94 -6.25
N LYS A 131 -3.53 -42.68 -7.35
CA LYS A 131 -3.02 -42.86 -8.73
C LYS A 131 -3.51 -41.85 -9.77
N ARG A 132 -4.42 -40.92 -9.47
CA ARG A 132 -4.96 -39.96 -10.46
C ARG A 132 -4.20 -38.63 -10.63
N LYS A 133 -3.05 -38.45 -9.96
CA LYS A 133 -2.30 -37.16 -10.01
C LYS A 133 -1.22 -37.13 -11.10
N LEU A 134 -0.81 -38.28 -11.63
CA LEU A 134 0.24 -38.35 -12.65
C LEU A 134 -0.32 -38.14 -14.08
N GLU A 135 -1.49 -38.71 -14.38
CA GLU A 135 -2.12 -38.61 -15.71
C GLU A 135 -2.60 -37.18 -16.06
N LEU A 136 -3.01 -36.40 -15.06
CA LEU A 136 -3.44 -35.01 -15.28
C LEU A 136 -2.27 -34.06 -15.61
N MET A 137 -1.03 -34.41 -15.23
CA MET A 137 0.15 -33.57 -15.56
C MET A 137 0.65 -33.86 -16.98
N THR A 138 0.58 -35.12 -17.44
CA THR A 138 1.00 -35.49 -18.80
C THR A 138 0.07 -34.91 -19.87
N GLU A 139 -1.24 -34.83 -19.61
CA GLU A 139 -2.18 -34.19 -20.56
C GLU A 139 -1.92 -32.69 -20.72
N THR A 140 -1.44 -32.02 -19.68
CA THR A 140 -1.08 -30.58 -19.76
C THR A 140 0.21 -30.33 -20.51
N GLU A 141 1.19 -31.24 -20.42
CA GLU A 141 2.45 -31.14 -21.16
C GLU A 141 2.23 -31.36 -22.67
N ASP A 142 1.42 -32.35 -23.04
CA ASP A 142 1.04 -32.60 -24.44
C ASP A 142 0.18 -31.48 -25.04
N ALA A 143 -0.63 -30.79 -24.23
CA ALA A 143 -1.36 -29.61 -24.69
C ALA A 143 -0.41 -28.43 -24.96
N ILE A 144 0.59 -28.22 -24.10
CA ILE A 144 1.60 -27.16 -24.26
C ILE A 144 2.51 -27.44 -25.47
N GLU A 145 2.88 -28.70 -25.72
CA GLU A 145 3.66 -29.06 -26.92
C GLU A 145 2.87 -28.88 -28.22
N ARG A 146 1.57 -29.21 -28.24
CA ARG A 146 0.72 -28.96 -29.41
C ARG A 146 0.56 -27.48 -29.73
N ILE A 147 0.48 -26.62 -28.71
CA ILE A 147 0.47 -25.16 -28.91
C ILE A 147 1.84 -24.70 -29.45
N LYS A 148 2.96 -25.14 -28.87
CA LYS A 148 4.30 -24.78 -29.37
C LYS A 148 4.55 -25.22 -30.81
N LYS A 149 4.05 -26.39 -31.23
CA LYS A 149 4.18 -26.86 -32.63
C LYS A 149 3.33 -26.04 -33.61
N ARG A 150 2.15 -25.54 -33.20
CA ARG A 150 1.31 -24.66 -34.04
C ARG A 150 1.91 -23.27 -34.28
N PHE A 151 2.79 -22.79 -33.40
CA PHE A 151 3.43 -21.47 -33.50
C PHE A 151 4.82 -21.48 -34.16
N LYS A 152 5.26 -22.61 -34.73
CA LYS A 152 6.48 -22.70 -35.57
C LYS A 152 6.18 -22.58 -37.07
N GLY A 153 5.09 -21.91 -37.44
CA GLY A 153 4.85 -21.50 -38.81
C GLY A 153 5.66 -20.24 -39.12
N ASP A 154 6.52 -20.33 -40.12
CA ASP A 154 7.20 -19.19 -40.73
C ASP A 154 6.18 -18.26 -41.40
N ASP A 155 5.43 -17.49 -40.61
CA ASP A 155 4.54 -16.46 -41.14
C ASP A 155 5.38 -15.25 -41.59
N PRO A 156 5.52 -14.97 -42.90
CA PRO A 156 6.32 -13.85 -43.39
C PRO A 156 5.73 -12.48 -43.04
N PHE A 157 4.53 -12.44 -42.45
CA PHE A 157 3.81 -11.19 -42.11
C PHE A 157 4.18 -10.57 -40.76
N PHE A 158 4.98 -11.25 -39.92
CA PHE A 158 5.43 -10.72 -38.62
C PHE A 158 6.82 -10.05 -38.64
N LYS A 159 7.44 -9.86 -39.81
CA LYS A 159 8.79 -9.29 -39.94
C LYS A 159 8.87 -7.75 -39.85
N ALA A 160 7.77 -7.04 -39.62
CA ALA A 160 7.79 -5.58 -39.56
C ALA A 160 6.93 -5.04 -38.41
N LYS A 161 7.40 -5.16 -37.16
CA LYS A 161 7.02 -4.24 -36.10
C LYS A 161 8.05 -4.22 -34.97
N SER A 162 8.65 -3.04 -34.84
CA SER A 162 9.47 -2.53 -33.74
C SER A 162 10.73 -3.31 -33.41
N TYR A 163 11.83 -2.90 -34.05
CA TYR A 163 13.13 -2.83 -33.40
C TYR A 163 13.01 -1.87 -32.21
N ILE A 164 12.44 -2.36 -31.10
CA ILE A 164 12.65 -1.73 -29.81
C ILE A 164 14.11 -2.03 -29.52
N PRO A 165 15.01 -1.02 -29.45
CA PRO A 165 16.40 -1.28 -29.11
C PRO A 165 16.38 -2.08 -27.82
N VAL A 166 17.00 -3.27 -27.84
CA VAL A 166 17.14 -4.12 -26.68
C VAL A 166 17.88 -3.28 -25.65
N GLU A 167 17.13 -2.66 -24.74
CA GLU A 167 17.67 -1.89 -23.63
C GLU A 167 18.70 -2.81 -22.97
N LYS A 168 19.97 -2.39 -22.99
CA LYS A 168 21.04 -3.12 -22.30
C LYS A 168 20.53 -3.37 -20.89
N LYS A 169 20.27 -4.62 -20.56
CA LYS A 169 19.78 -4.99 -19.23
C LYS A 169 20.86 -4.54 -18.24
N ILE A 170 20.63 -3.41 -17.57
CA ILE A 170 21.47 -2.95 -16.46
C ILE A 170 21.12 -3.85 -15.28
N ASP A 171 21.50 -5.13 -15.35
CA ASP A 171 21.11 -6.13 -14.34
C ASP A 171 21.94 -5.98 -13.05
N SER A 172 23.00 -5.18 -13.08
CA SER A 172 23.81 -4.86 -11.92
C SER A 172 23.20 -3.72 -11.11
N PHE A 173 22.77 -4.01 -9.88
CA PHE A 173 22.55 -2.98 -8.88
C PHE A 173 23.89 -2.49 -8.35
N GLU A 174 24.04 -1.18 -8.28
CA GLU A 174 25.12 -0.59 -7.51
C GLU A 174 24.82 -0.77 -6.01
N LYS A 175 25.75 -1.40 -5.29
CA LYS A 175 25.62 -1.72 -3.87
C LYS A 175 26.27 -0.61 -3.04
N PHE A 176 25.56 -0.12 -2.03
CA PHE A 176 26.02 0.92 -1.12
C PHE A 176 25.97 0.43 0.33
N ALA A 177 26.87 0.97 1.15
CA ALA A 177 26.95 0.63 2.57
C ALA A 177 25.77 1.20 3.38
N GLY A 178 25.25 2.37 3.01
CA GLY A 178 24.13 3.01 3.71
C GLY A 178 23.29 3.93 2.82
N SER A 179 22.18 4.42 3.37
CA SER A 179 21.24 5.30 2.65
C SER A 179 21.88 6.64 2.25
N SER A 180 22.76 7.19 3.09
CA SER A 180 23.44 8.46 2.83
C SER A 180 24.27 8.43 1.54
N ASP A 181 24.96 7.32 1.26
CA ASP A 181 25.79 7.19 0.05
C ASP A 181 24.92 7.07 -1.20
N VAL A 182 23.79 6.37 -1.09
CA VAL A 182 22.78 6.29 -2.15
C VAL A 182 22.24 7.67 -2.49
N HIS A 183 21.94 8.51 -1.50
CA HIS A 183 21.45 9.87 -1.74
C HIS A 183 22.49 10.75 -2.43
N LYS A 184 23.77 10.67 -2.01
CA LYS A 184 24.87 11.38 -2.66
C LYS A 184 25.04 10.93 -4.12
N PHE A 185 24.99 9.61 -4.34
CA PHE A 185 25.09 9.03 -5.67
C PHE A 185 23.94 9.47 -6.59
N ILE A 186 22.70 9.42 -6.12
CA ILE A 186 21.53 9.88 -6.87
C ILE A 186 21.65 11.37 -7.17
N LYS A 187 22.05 12.20 -6.20
CA LYS A 187 22.20 13.65 -6.40
C LYS A 187 23.28 13.98 -7.44
N LEU A 188 24.36 13.20 -7.49
CA LEU A 188 25.44 13.36 -8.47
C LEU A 188 25.01 12.93 -9.88
N ARG A 189 24.30 11.80 -9.99
CA ARG A 189 23.93 11.17 -11.26
C ARG A 189 22.64 11.65 -11.87
N TYR A 190 21.78 12.28 -11.08
CA TYR A 190 20.51 12.82 -11.50
C TYR A 190 20.57 14.35 -11.50
N PRO A 191 21.30 14.96 -12.45
CA PRO A 191 21.22 16.40 -12.64
C PRO A 191 19.79 16.74 -13.04
N ALA A 192 19.30 17.90 -12.60
CA ALA A 192 17.94 18.37 -12.87
C ALA A 192 17.61 18.56 -14.37
N THR A 193 18.59 18.37 -15.25
CA THR A 193 18.56 18.67 -16.68
C THR A 193 18.33 17.41 -17.50
N GLY A 194 17.05 17.12 -17.81
CA GLY A 194 16.49 16.53 -19.06
C GLY A 194 16.98 15.17 -19.59
N THR A 195 18.16 14.71 -19.19
CA THR A 195 18.76 13.48 -19.68
C THR A 195 17.98 12.28 -19.18
N GLY A 196 17.78 11.30 -20.06
CA GLY A 196 17.18 10.04 -19.65
C GLY A 196 18.15 9.35 -18.70
N VAL A 197 17.72 9.10 -17.47
CA VAL A 197 18.54 8.45 -16.45
C VAL A 197 17.81 7.21 -15.95
N SER A 198 18.48 6.07 -16.08
CA SER A 198 18.10 4.82 -15.42
C SER A 198 19.13 4.49 -14.35
N LEU A 199 18.73 4.58 -13.07
CA LEU A 199 19.57 4.24 -11.92
C LEU A 199 18.97 3.06 -11.17
N ARG A 200 19.84 2.13 -10.77
CA ARG A 200 19.50 0.97 -9.95
C ARG A 200 20.49 0.86 -8.80
N CYS A 201 20.04 1.16 -7.60
CA CYS A 201 20.88 1.13 -6.40
C CYS A 201 20.24 0.27 -5.31
N THR A 202 21.08 -0.34 -4.48
CA THR A 202 20.65 -1.13 -3.34
C THR A 202 21.54 -0.93 -2.14
N TYR A 203 20.95 -0.98 -0.96
CA TYR A 203 21.65 -0.97 0.31
C TYR A 203 20.90 -1.84 1.32
N ALA A 204 21.65 -2.33 2.31
CA ALA A 204 21.09 -3.13 3.40
C ALA A 204 21.03 -2.28 4.68
N LEU A 205 20.02 -2.54 5.48
CA LEU A 205 19.80 -1.95 6.79
C LEU A 205 19.54 -3.08 7.80
N VAL A 206 19.95 -2.89 9.05
CA VAL A 206 19.49 -3.75 10.14
C VAL A 206 17.99 -3.51 10.34
N ALA A 207 17.18 -4.58 10.35
CA ALA A 207 15.74 -4.41 10.49
C ALA A 207 15.41 -3.98 11.92
N ASP A 208 14.65 -2.90 12.05
CA ASP A 208 13.90 -2.63 13.26
C ASP A 208 12.60 -3.45 13.19
N PRO A 209 12.36 -4.40 14.13
CA PRO A 209 11.16 -5.22 14.12
C PRO A 209 9.88 -4.40 14.28
N ALA A 210 9.94 -3.18 14.82
CA ALA A 210 8.78 -2.30 14.94
C ALA A 210 8.36 -1.68 13.59
N VAL A 211 9.24 -1.71 12.57
CA VAL A 211 9.01 -1.01 11.30
C VAL A 211 8.72 -1.99 10.17
N ASP A 212 7.44 -2.10 9.82
CA ASP A 212 6.97 -2.84 8.65
C ASP A 212 7.67 -2.39 7.35
N HIS A 213 7.83 -3.32 6.40
CA HIS A 213 8.37 -3.01 5.05
C HIS A 213 7.64 -1.86 4.34
N LYS A 214 6.34 -1.73 4.59
CA LYS A 214 5.52 -0.62 4.06
C LYS A 214 5.93 0.73 4.66
N ALA A 215 6.07 0.78 5.99
CA ALA A 215 6.50 1.99 6.69
C ALA A 215 7.92 2.37 6.26
N ARG A 216 8.82 1.39 6.17
CA ARG A 216 10.18 1.58 5.66
C ARG A 216 10.20 2.16 4.24
N ALA A 217 9.43 1.60 3.31
CA ALA A 217 9.35 2.12 1.94
C ALA A 217 8.84 3.57 1.89
N GLY A 218 7.90 3.93 2.77
CA GLY A 218 7.41 5.30 2.92
C GLY A 218 8.48 6.26 3.45
N LEU A 219 9.24 5.84 4.47
CA LEU A 219 10.36 6.62 5.01
C LEU A 219 11.46 6.83 3.97
N VAL A 220 11.83 5.79 3.23
CA VAL A 220 12.81 5.90 2.14
C VAL A 220 12.33 6.85 1.05
N ALA A 221 11.05 6.79 0.68
CA ALA A 221 10.48 7.73 -0.28
C ALA A 221 10.56 9.18 0.22
N GLN A 222 10.25 9.42 1.50
CA GLN A 222 10.34 10.74 2.12
C GLN A 222 11.79 11.24 2.16
N GLU A 223 12.73 10.40 2.59
CA GLU A 223 14.16 10.73 2.60
C GLU A 223 14.69 11.07 1.21
N LEU A 224 14.31 10.30 0.19
CA LEU A 224 14.67 10.59 -1.19
C LEU A 224 14.19 11.98 -1.61
N ARG A 225 12.94 12.37 -1.31
CA ARG A 225 12.43 13.71 -1.64
C ARG A 225 13.18 14.83 -0.90
N GLN A 226 13.58 14.58 0.34
CA GLN A 226 14.22 15.61 1.18
C GLN A 226 15.70 15.77 0.86
N LYS A 227 16.42 14.66 0.61
CA LYS A 227 17.88 14.66 0.45
C LYS A 227 18.33 14.72 -1.01
N THR A 228 17.44 14.39 -1.95
CA THR A 228 17.71 14.47 -3.40
C THR A 228 16.79 15.50 -4.04
N SER A 229 17.21 16.08 -5.16
CA SER A 229 16.38 17.03 -5.94
C SER A 229 15.29 16.32 -6.78
N LEU A 230 14.96 15.06 -6.46
CA LEU A 230 13.95 14.30 -7.18
C LEU A 230 12.54 14.76 -6.79
N SER A 231 11.77 15.17 -7.78
CA SER A 231 10.34 15.46 -7.62
C SER A 231 9.52 14.29 -8.15
N PHE A 232 8.81 13.60 -7.26
CA PHE A 232 7.89 12.53 -7.63
C PHE A 232 6.63 12.59 -6.77
N GLY A 233 5.52 12.19 -7.38
CA GLY A 233 4.19 12.32 -6.81
C GLY A 233 4.01 11.51 -5.54
N THR A 234 3.03 11.92 -4.73
CA THR A 234 2.58 11.16 -3.55
C THR A 234 1.71 9.96 -3.95
N LEU A 235 1.15 10.00 -5.16
CA LEU A 235 0.27 8.97 -5.69
C LEU A 235 1.04 7.67 -5.95
N VAL A 236 0.62 6.62 -5.24
CA VAL A 236 1.16 5.28 -5.35
C VAL A 236 0.33 4.52 -6.37
N HIS A 237 0.88 4.33 -7.57
CA HIS A 237 0.16 3.67 -8.67
C HIS A 237 0.05 2.16 -8.49
N HIS A 238 1.09 1.51 -7.94
CA HIS A 238 1.09 0.07 -7.73
C HIS A 238 1.69 -0.34 -6.40
N LYS A 239 1.00 -1.27 -5.72
CA LYS A 239 1.43 -1.90 -4.47
C LYS A 239 1.51 -3.40 -4.70
N TYR A 240 2.71 -3.94 -4.72
CA TYR A 240 2.93 -5.37 -4.61
C TYR A 240 3.34 -5.66 -3.17
N ARG A 241 2.53 -6.44 -2.47
CA ARG A 241 2.77 -6.86 -1.09
C ARG A 241 2.91 -8.36 -1.06
N THR A 242 4.08 -8.83 -0.67
CA THR A 242 4.27 -10.20 -0.18
C THR A 242 4.51 -10.15 1.33
N SER A 243 4.55 -11.31 1.98
CA SER A 243 4.96 -11.39 3.40
C SER A 243 6.37 -10.85 3.63
N THR A 244 7.27 -11.10 2.68
CA THR A 244 8.71 -10.80 2.78
C THR A 244 9.15 -9.56 2.01
N SER A 245 8.24 -8.90 1.27
CA SER A 245 8.61 -7.73 0.48
C SER A 245 7.45 -6.76 0.24
N TYR A 246 7.79 -5.49 0.09
CA TYR A 246 6.85 -4.43 -0.27
C TYR A 246 7.45 -3.55 -1.37
N THR A 247 6.68 -3.28 -2.41
CA THR A 247 7.08 -2.40 -3.50
C THR A 247 6.19 -1.18 -3.58
N LEU A 248 6.81 0.00 -3.63
CA LEU A 248 6.20 1.31 -3.82
C LEU A 248 6.60 1.83 -5.21
N VAL A 249 5.64 2.17 -6.06
CA VAL A 249 5.90 2.79 -7.37
C VAL A 249 5.24 4.17 -7.41
N MET A 250 6.05 5.18 -7.75
CA MET A 250 5.66 6.59 -7.84
C MET A 250 6.04 7.13 -9.23
N THR A 251 5.29 8.09 -9.75
CA THR A 251 5.59 8.78 -11.01
C THR A 251 6.36 10.07 -10.77
N CYS A 252 7.32 10.41 -11.65
CA CYS A 252 8.00 11.71 -11.61
C CYS A 252 6.96 12.82 -11.77
N THR A 253 7.15 13.92 -11.06
CA THR A 253 6.38 15.16 -11.23
C THR A 253 7.23 16.24 -11.89
N CYS A 254 8.24 15.79 -12.62
CA CYS A 254 9.26 16.60 -13.25
C CYS A 254 8.61 17.35 -14.42
N SER A 255 7.96 18.48 -14.11
CA SER A 255 7.38 19.40 -15.10
C SER A 255 8.51 20.04 -15.91
N PRO A 256 8.33 20.32 -17.21
CA PRO A 256 9.28 21.16 -17.94
C PRO A 256 9.49 22.49 -17.21
N PRO A 257 10.74 23.01 -17.12
CA PRO A 257 11.05 24.28 -16.46
C PRO A 257 10.43 25.53 -17.13
N GLY A 258 9.44 25.37 -18.02
CA GLY A 258 8.89 26.44 -18.87
C GLY A 258 7.59 27.08 -18.41
N GLU A 259 6.71 26.39 -17.67
CA GLU A 259 5.47 27.01 -17.17
C GLU A 259 5.02 26.31 -15.89
N ILE A 260 5.61 26.67 -14.75
CA ILE A 260 4.85 26.62 -13.50
C ILE A 260 3.88 27.80 -13.58
N LYS A 261 2.85 27.69 -14.41
CA LYS A 261 1.61 28.42 -14.12
C LYS A 261 1.26 27.93 -12.73
N ARG A 262 1.44 28.80 -11.73
CA ARG A 262 0.93 28.61 -10.38
C ARG A 262 -0.57 28.42 -10.53
N ALA A 263 -1.00 27.19 -10.83
CA ALA A 263 -2.36 26.79 -10.64
C ALA A 263 -2.54 26.90 -9.14
N SER A 264 -3.13 28.01 -8.74
CA SER A 264 -3.54 28.28 -7.38
C SER A 264 -4.27 27.04 -6.87
N SER A 265 -3.71 26.45 -5.82
CA SER A 265 -4.30 25.45 -4.94
C SER A 265 -4.66 24.07 -5.54
N ASP A 266 -3.68 23.16 -5.48
CA ASP A 266 -3.86 21.69 -5.42
C ASP A 266 -4.88 21.22 -4.35
N ILE A 267 -5.24 22.11 -3.41
CA ILE A 267 -6.32 21.88 -2.45
C ILE A 267 -7.66 21.67 -3.16
N PHE A 268 -7.97 22.42 -4.22
CA PHE A 268 -9.26 22.29 -4.91
C PHE A 268 -9.37 21.00 -5.73
N LEU A 269 -8.29 20.49 -6.33
CA LEU A 269 -8.31 19.21 -7.03
C LEU A 269 -8.51 18.04 -6.07
N HIS A 270 -7.96 18.13 -4.84
CA HIS A 270 -8.17 17.10 -3.84
C HIS A 270 -9.62 17.07 -3.30
N PHE A 271 -10.30 18.23 -3.21
CA PHE A 271 -11.72 18.32 -2.86
C PHE A 271 -12.65 17.94 -4.03
N ALA A 272 -12.29 18.28 -5.27
CA ALA A 272 -13.05 17.88 -6.46
C ALA A 272 -13.03 16.36 -6.66
N ALA A 273 -11.89 15.69 -6.43
CA ALA A 273 -11.78 14.23 -6.49
C ALA A 273 -12.59 13.48 -5.41
N LEU A 274 -12.93 14.15 -4.29
CA LEU A 274 -13.81 13.61 -3.26
C LEU A 274 -15.31 13.81 -3.58
N SER A 275 -15.63 14.66 -4.56
CA SER A 275 -16.99 14.86 -5.05
C SER A 275 -17.31 13.86 -6.17
N ASN A 276 -17.95 12.75 -5.81
CA ASN A 276 -18.36 11.66 -6.72
C ASN A 276 -19.49 12.07 -7.69
N LYS A 277 -19.26 13.03 -8.58
CA LYS A 277 -20.16 13.29 -9.70
C LYS A 277 -19.43 14.13 -10.75
N MET A 278 -18.86 13.46 -11.75
CA MET A 278 -18.97 13.80 -13.17
C MET A 278 -18.27 12.70 -13.97
N HIS A 279 -19.06 11.75 -14.48
CA HIS A 279 -18.69 10.96 -15.66
C HIS A 279 -18.98 11.83 -16.89
N SER A 280 -18.28 12.95 -17.04
CA SER A 280 -18.15 13.56 -18.36
C SER A 280 -16.91 12.94 -18.97
N SER A 281 -17.13 12.15 -20.02
CA SER A 281 -16.12 11.65 -20.95
C SER A 281 -15.46 12.82 -21.67
N VAL A 282 -14.69 13.62 -20.93
CA VAL A 282 -13.68 14.49 -21.52
C VAL A 282 -12.63 13.51 -22.03
N LYS A 283 -12.60 13.32 -23.35
CA LYS A 283 -11.41 12.77 -24.01
C LYS A 283 -10.28 13.69 -23.59
N ALA A 284 -9.53 13.27 -22.58
CA ALA A 284 -8.31 13.91 -22.15
C ALA A 284 -7.44 13.96 -23.40
N GLY A 285 -7.39 15.12 -24.05
CA GLY A 285 -6.36 15.40 -25.03
C GLY A 285 -5.06 15.11 -24.32
N SER A 286 -4.39 14.04 -24.75
CA SER A 286 -3.10 13.62 -24.23
C SER A 286 -2.17 14.81 -24.32
N SER A 287 -2.02 15.55 -23.22
CA SER A 287 -1.07 16.65 -23.13
C SER A 287 0.30 16.03 -23.20
N ILE A 288 0.97 16.26 -24.33
CA ILE A 288 2.14 15.54 -24.87
C ILE A 288 3.41 15.67 -23.98
N ASN A 289 3.32 16.31 -22.81
CA ASN A 289 4.49 16.69 -22.01
C ASN A 289 4.53 16.10 -20.59
N GLU A 290 3.70 15.10 -20.29
CA GLU A 290 3.76 14.44 -18.99
C GLU A 290 5.01 13.55 -18.89
N CYS A 291 5.85 13.85 -17.90
CA CYS A 291 7.00 13.01 -17.61
C CYS A 291 6.54 11.59 -17.24
N SER A 292 6.91 10.61 -18.08
CA SER A 292 6.61 9.18 -17.85
C SER A 292 7.63 8.49 -16.95
N GLY A 293 8.49 9.25 -16.26
CA GLY A 293 9.48 8.74 -15.33
C GLY A 293 8.83 8.05 -14.13
N ARG A 294 9.48 6.99 -13.63
CA ARG A 294 8.99 6.18 -12.51
C ARG A 294 10.10 5.97 -11.48
N VAL A 295 9.74 6.09 -10.22
CA VAL A 295 10.59 5.74 -9.07
C VAL A 295 9.96 4.54 -8.38
N LYS A 296 10.66 3.41 -8.36
CA LYS A 296 10.23 2.17 -7.69
C LYS A 296 11.16 1.91 -6.51
N ILE A 297 10.58 1.79 -5.33
CA ILE A 297 11.27 1.46 -4.09
C ILE A 297 10.76 0.10 -3.64
N ARG A 298 11.64 -0.90 -3.60
CA ARG A 298 11.33 -2.24 -3.12
C ARG A 298 12.10 -2.53 -1.86
N VAL A 299 11.38 -2.86 -0.79
CA VAL A 299 11.93 -3.29 0.48
C VAL A 299 11.71 -4.79 0.59
N GLU A 300 12.77 -5.55 0.80
CA GLU A 300 12.76 -7.01 0.95
C GLU A 300 13.42 -7.37 2.27
N GLU A 301 13.06 -8.52 2.84
CA GLU A 301 13.79 -9.13 3.95
C GLU A 301 15.20 -9.53 3.50
N ASP A 302 16.22 -9.17 4.27
CA ASP A 302 17.61 -9.53 4.00
C ASP A 302 18.12 -10.55 5.03
N LYS A 303 18.45 -11.75 4.55
CA LYS A 303 19.00 -12.84 5.39
C LYS A 303 20.51 -12.98 5.23
N SER A 304 21.16 -11.99 4.62
CA SER A 304 22.61 -12.04 4.37
C SER A 304 23.43 -11.91 5.65
N HIS A 305 22.84 -11.43 6.74
CA HIS A 305 23.51 -11.34 8.03
C HIS A 305 23.19 -12.58 8.90
N PRO A 306 24.20 -13.26 9.48
CA PRO A 306 24.00 -14.53 10.16
C PRO A 306 23.24 -14.42 11.49
N ARG A 307 23.29 -13.26 12.15
CA ARG A 307 22.76 -13.08 13.51
C ARG A 307 21.45 -12.28 13.59
N TRP A 308 21.08 -11.55 12.54
CA TRP A 308 20.00 -10.55 12.58
C TRP A 308 19.25 -10.59 11.26
N ILE A 309 17.93 -10.45 11.29
CA ILE A 309 17.13 -10.24 10.09
C ILE A 309 17.32 -8.79 9.66
N GLY A 310 17.77 -8.58 8.43
CA GLY A 310 17.93 -7.26 7.83
C GLY A 310 16.76 -6.88 6.93
N GLN A 311 16.78 -5.63 6.45
CA GLN A 311 15.93 -5.16 5.37
C GLN A 311 16.83 -4.68 4.23
N ARG A 312 16.61 -5.18 3.02
CA ARG A 312 17.27 -4.71 1.80
C ARG A 312 16.36 -3.76 1.07
N VAL A 313 16.89 -2.57 0.78
CA VAL A 313 16.19 -1.56 -0.02
C VAL A 313 16.79 -1.55 -1.42
N LYS A 314 15.93 -1.68 -2.44
CA LYS A 314 16.26 -1.56 -3.86
C LYS A 314 15.50 -0.38 -4.43
N ILE A 315 16.22 0.58 -4.98
CA ILE A 315 15.66 1.78 -5.62
C ILE A 315 15.94 1.68 -7.10
N PHE A 316 14.88 1.88 -7.89
CA PHE A 316 14.93 1.98 -9.34
C PHE A 316 14.38 3.34 -9.71
N ILE A 317 15.15 4.10 -10.47
CA ILE A 317 14.73 5.37 -11.02
C ILE A 317 14.85 5.21 -12.52
N ASP A 318 13.71 5.15 -13.21
CA ASP A 318 13.67 5.09 -14.66
C ASP A 318 13.04 6.38 -15.16
N HIS A 319 13.86 7.29 -15.65
CA HIS A 319 13.42 8.52 -16.27
C HIS A 319 13.76 8.47 -17.76
N PRO A 320 12.77 8.36 -18.66
CA PRO A 320 13.05 8.37 -20.08
C PRO A 320 13.61 9.73 -20.51
N ARG A 321 14.48 9.71 -21.52
CA ARG A 321 14.97 10.95 -22.14
C ARG A 321 13.78 11.64 -22.81
N ARG A 322 13.64 12.95 -22.63
CA ARG A 322 12.63 13.71 -23.36
C ARG A 322 13.00 13.73 -24.84
N LEU A 323 12.02 13.47 -25.70
CA LEU A 323 12.23 13.49 -27.15
C LEU A 323 12.58 14.89 -27.68
N ASN A 324 12.23 15.95 -26.94
CA ASN A 324 12.48 17.34 -27.33
C ASN A 324 13.91 17.84 -27.02
N ASP A 325 14.75 17.01 -26.40
CA ASP A 325 16.15 17.34 -26.08
C ASP A 325 17.15 16.68 -27.09
N ILE A 326 16.68 16.41 -28.32
CA ILE A 326 17.47 15.92 -29.48
C ILE A 326 17.32 16.96 -30.59
#